data_AF-A0A930W2T8-F1
#
_entry.id   AF-A0A930W2T8-F1
#
_cell.length_a   1.000
_cell.length_b   1.000
_cell.length_c   1.000
_cell.angle_alpha   90.00
_cell.angle_beta   90.00
_cell.angle_gamma   90.00
#
_symmetry.space_group_name_H-M   'P 1'
#
loop_
_entity.id
_entity.type
_entity.pdbx_description
1 polymer ?
#
loop_
_entity_poly.entity_id
_entity_poly.type
_entity_poly.pdbx_seq_one_letter_code
_entity_poly.pdbx_strand_id
1 'polypeptide(L)'
;MNDQPVFRKELEQYMDAYLPILYVDTLENGKVQDILAELAAQKGRGIIKWSLHSGYEDASAGLRYPSPLSGALDTILTEKNVARKILVLEDIAGELESPAIVSRLRCIAERIAGGTMDDCTVVLLSPLGTIPRALEPYITLMSLDYLSPEKIREHILHFLESNDMPAPVEELLDVFSMHLRGLSETEIDNILSLAVSDDGQLDASDLPMVLRQKQQMIKKSGILEMVAVKETVEDIGGLQNLKDWLRTKAQIFRDVRRAKAFGVDIPKGVLIAGMPGCGSLSRQRRRRVCSGCRSCVWTWGGSWENTSANPRRIC
;
A
#
# COMPACT_ATOMS: atom_id res chain seq x y z
N MET A 1 5.08 -10.12 11.16
CA MET A 1 5.59 -11.15 10.22
C MET A 1 4.96 -10.86 8.87
N ASN A 2 5.62 -10.41 7.80
CA ASN A 2 7.04 -10.09 7.55
C ASN A 2 7.11 -9.43 6.13
N ASP A 3 7.09 -8.10 5.99
CA ASP A 3 6.50 -7.45 4.77
C ASP A 3 7.38 -7.30 3.50
N GLN A 4 8.68 -7.59 3.54
CA GLN A 4 9.56 -7.61 2.35
C GLN A 4 10.01 -9.03 1.91
N PRO A 5 10.50 -9.91 2.82
CA PRO A 5 10.91 -11.26 2.43
C PRO A 5 9.73 -12.16 2.06
N VAL A 6 8.52 -11.88 2.58
CA VAL A 6 7.31 -12.60 2.17
C VAL A 6 6.92 -12.22 0.76
N PHE A 7 6.88 -10.93 0.43
CA PHE A 7 6.61 -10.47 -0.94
C PHE A 7 7.62 -11.04 -1.94
N ARG A 8 8.93 -10.98 -1.63
CA ARG A 8 9.97 -11.58 -2.48
C ARG A 8 9.75 -13.07 -2.69
N LYS A 9 9.42 -13.80 -1.62
CA LYS A 9 9.18 -15.24 -1.69
C LYS A 9 7.91 -15.58 -2.48
N GLU A 10 6.83 -14.83 -2.30
CA GLU A 10 5.60 -14.98 -3.08
C GLU A 10 5.85 -14.69 -4.56
N LEU A 11 6.56 -13.59 -4.86
CA LEU A 11 6.95 -13.22 -6.22
C LEU A 11 7.76 -14.35 -6.87
N GLU A 12 8.74 -14.90 -6.14
CA GLU A 12 9.54 -16.03 -6.60
C GLU A 12 8.68 -17.28 -6.88
N GLN A 13 7.78 -17.63 -5.95
CA GLN A 13 6.87 -18.77 -6.09
C GLN A 13 5.93 -18.62 -7.29
N TYR A 14 5.39 -17.42 -7.51
CA TYR A 14 4.51 -17.14 -8.63
C TYR A 14 5.23 -17.17 -9.98
N MET A 15 6.47 -16.70 -10.02
CA MET A 15 7.33 -16.83 -11.19
C MET A 15 7.73 -18.28 -11.50
N ASP A 16 7.91 -19.12 -10.48
CA ASP A 16 8.19 -20.56 -10.62
C ASP A 16 6.95 -21.37 -10.98
N ALA A 17 5.76 -20.89 -10.61
CA ALA A 17 4.48 -21.47 -10.98
C ALA A 17 4.06 -21.13 -12.44
N TYR A 18 4.91 -20.44 -13.21
CA TYR A 18 4.63 -20.01 -14.59
C TYR A 18 3.34 -19.18 -14.72
N LEU A 19 3.03 -18.38 -13.70
CA LEU A 19 1.88 -17.47 -13.77
C LEU A 19 2.16 -16.39 -14.85
N PRO A 20 1.24 -16.19 -15.83
CA PRO A 20 1.57 -15.39 -17.01
C PRO A 20 1.79 -13.91 -16.72
N ILE A 21 0.87 -13.31 -15.94
CA ILE A 21 0.89 -11.89 -15.62
C ILE A 21 0.79 -11.72 -14.09
N LEU A 22 1.78 -11.04 -13.52
CA LEU A 22 1.78 -10.59 -12.14
C LEU A 22 1.51 -9.08 -12.13
N TYR A 23 0.47 -8.65 -11.42
CA TYR A 23 0.14 -7.23 -11.29
C TYR A 23 0.49 -6.78 -9.87
N VAL A 24 1.47 -5.90 -9.75
CA VAL A 24 1.89 -5.35 -8.45
C VAL A 24 1.26 -3.98 -8.27
N ASP A 25 0.29 -3.90 -7.37
CA ASP A 25 -0.31 -2.64 -6.93
C ASP A 25 0.71 -1.88 -6.06
N THR A 26 1.31 -0.85 -6.65
CA THR A 26 2.29 0.00 -5.99
C THR A 26 2.29 1.41 -6.58
N LEU A 27 2.55 2.39 -5.72
CA LEU A 27 2.89 3.77 -6.11
C LEU A 27 4.41 3.96 -6.25
N GLU A 28 5.20 2.97 -5.82
CA GLU A 28 6.66 3.00 -5.77
C GLU A 28 7.25 1.87 -6.63
N ASN A 29 7.47 2.17 -7.91
CA ASN A 29 7.96 1.17 -8.86
C ASN A 29 9.42 0.76 -8.57
N GLY A 30 10.27 1.69 -8.12
CA GLY A 30 11.72 1.49 -7.97
C GLY A 30 12.09 0.27 -7.12
N LYS A 31 11.47 0.10 -5.94
CA LYS A 31 11.77 -1.02 -5.04
C LYS A 31 11.43 -2.38 -5.65
N VAL A 32 10.30 -2.47 -6.35
CA VAL A 32 9.91 -3.71 -7.01
C VAL A 32 10.89 -4.03 -8.14
N GLN A 33 11.38 -3.01 -8.84
CA GLN A 33 12.39 -3.19 -9.88
C GLN A 33 13.72 -3.70 -9.32
N ASP A 34 14.16 -3.21 -8.16
CA ASP A 34 15.38 -3.69 -7.52
C ASP A 34 15.25 -5.17 -7.12
N ILE A 35 14.11 -5.54 -6.51
CA ILE A 35 13.81 -6.94 -6.16
C ILE A 35 13.77 -7.82 -7.43
N LEU A 36 13.14 -7.34 -8.51
CA LEU A 36 13.09 -8.06 -9.79
C LEU A 36 14.48 -8.20 -10.42
N ALA A 37 15.33 -7.17 -10.34
CA ALA A 37 16.70 -7.20 -10.82
C ALA A 37 17.55 -8.24 -10.08
N GLU A 38 17.43 -8.30 -8.75
CA GLU A 38 18.08 -9.34 -7.93
C GLU A 38 17.60 -10.74 -8.30
N LEU A 39 16.27 -10.95 -8.41
CA LEU A 39 15.69 -12.24 -8.76
C LEU A 39 16.08 -12.69 -10.18
N ALA A 40 16.11 -11.75 -11.13
CA ALA A 40 16.55 -12.01 -12.50
C ALA A 40 18.01 -12.44 -12.53
N ALA A 41 18.89 -11.75 -11.82
CA ALA A 41 20.30 -12.11 -11.71
C ALA A 41 20.49 -13.49 -11.07
N GLN A 42 19.76 -13.78 -9.98
CA GLN A 42 19.82 -15.06 -9.27
C GLN A 42 19.36 -16.25 -10.14
N LYS A 43 18.31 -16.05 -10.95
CA LYS A 43 17.75 -17.09 -11.84
C LYS A 43 18.35 -17.08 -13.25
N GLY A 44 19.27 -16.16 -13.53
CA GLY A 44 19.86 -15.94 -14.84
C GLY A 44 18.82 -15.60 -15.92
N ARG A 45 17.77 -14.86 -15.56
CA ARG A 45 16.76 -14.34 -16.49
C ARG A 45 17.14 -12.94 -16.98
N GLY A 46 16.80 -12.60 -18.22
CA GLY A 46 16.91 -11.24 -18.75
C GLY A 46 15.76 -10.35 -18.29
N ILE A 47 15.97 -9.04 -18.22
CA ILE A 47 14.89 -8.07 -17.94
C ILE A 47 14.66 -7.21 -19.17
N ILE A 48 13.40 -7.16 -19.61
CA ILE A 48 12.91 -6.16 -20.56
C ILE A 48 12.02 -5.21 -19.77
N LYS A 49 12.31 -3.91 -19.84
CA LYS A 49 11.48 -2.85 -19.30
C LYS A 49 10.77 -2.10 -20.41
N TRP A 50 9.54 -1.69 -20.12
CA TRP A 50 8.85 -0.69 -20.91
C TRP A 50 8.16 0.32 -19.99
N SER A 51 8.31 1.60 -20.30
CA SER A 51 7.54 2.68 -19.68
C SER A 51 7.15 3.72 -20.72
N LEU A 52 6.12 4.52 -20.41
CA LEU A 52 5.66 5.57 -21.32
C LEU A 52 6.75 6.64 -21.59
N HIS A 53 7.59 6.93 -20.61
CA HIS A 53 8.63 7.95 -20.71
C HIS A 53 9.92 7.45 -21.38
N SER A 54 10.30 6.20 -21.16
CA SER A 54 11.57 5.64 -21.66
C SER A 54 11.42 4.79 -22.92
N GLY A 55 10.22 4.29 -23.21
CA GLY A 55 9.99 3.32 -24.28
C GLY A 55 10.51 1.93 -23.91
N TYR A 56 10.99 1.18 -24.90
CA TYR A 56 11.47 -0.19 -24.74
C TYR A 56 12.96 -0.20 -24.34
N GLU A 57 13.28 -1.00 -23.33
CA GLU A 57 14.63 -1.22 -22.81
C GLU A 57 14.88 -2.72 -22.59
N ASP A 58 15.89 -3.30 -23.24
CA ASP A 58 16.40 -4.63 -22.94
C ASP A 58 17.87 -4.52 -22.52
N ALA A 59 18.11 -4.65 -21.21
CA ALA A 59 19.45 -4.56 -20.63
C ALA A 59 20.37 -5.68 -21.12
N SER A 60 19.82 -6.86 -21.40
CA SER A 60 20.56 -8.03 -21.88
C SER A 60 21.06 -7.85 -23.31
N ALA A 61 20.30 -7.14 -24.14
CA ALA A 61 20.64 -6.84 -25.52
C ALA A 61 21.32 -5.47 -25.71
N GLY A 62 21.37 -4.63 -24.67
CA GLY A 62 21.83 -3.25 -24.76
C GLY A 62 20.95 -2.38 -25.67
N LEU A 63 19.68 -2.75 -25.84
CA LEU A 63 18.74 -2.07 -26.72
C LEU A 63 17.89 -1.09 -25.92
N ARG A 64 17.82 0.15 -26.39
CA ARG A 64 16.94 1.19 -25.84
C ARG A 64 16.40 2.04 -26.97
N TYR A 65 15.08 2.09 -27.11
CA TYR A 65 14.44 2.95 -28.10
C TYR A 65 13.06 3.44 -27.64
N PRO A 66 12.71 4.71 -27.91
CA PRO A 66 11.36 5.20 -27.68
C PRO A 66 10.36 4.42 -28.55
N SER A 67 9.36 3.81 -27.92
CA SER A 67 8.26 3.15 -28.64
C SER A 67 6.97 3.17 -27.84
N PRO A 68 5.80 3.26 -28.50
CA PRO A 68 4.54 2.99 -27.83
C PRO A 68 4.49 1.52 -27.36
N LEU A 69 3.63 1.23 -26.37
CA LEU A 69 3.50 -0.12 -25.82
C LEU A 69 3.10 -1.13 -26.90
N SER A 70 2.24 -0.74 -27.83
CA SER A 70 1.84 -1.59 -28.96
C SER A 70 3.03 -2.10 -29.78
N GLY A 71 3.98 -1.22 -30.11
CA GLY A 71 5.19 -1.58 -30.86
C GLY A 71 6.15 -2.45 -30.06
N ALA A 72 6.27 -2.19 -28.76
CA ALA A 72 7.05 -3.03 -27.85
C ALA A 72 6.46 -4.46 -27.76
N LEU A 73 5.15 -4.58 -27.57
CA LEU A 73 4.46 -5.87 -27.52
C LEU A 73 4.51 -6.62 -28.86
N ASP A 74 4.42 -5.91 -29.99
CA ASP A 74 4.56 -6.51 -31.33
C ASP A 74 5.97 -7.07 -31.53
N THR A 75 7.00 -6.38 -31.02
CA THR A 75 8.38 -6.87 -31.02
C THR A 75 8.49 -8.17 -30.22
N ILE A 76 7.94 -8.19 -29.01
CA ILE A 76 7.95 -9.38 -28.12
C ILE A 76 7.18 -10.56 -28.72
N LEU A 77 6.05 -10.30 -29.40
CA LEU A 77 5.25 -11.34 -30.06
C LEU A 77 5.94 -11.95 -31.30
N THR A 78 6.83 -11.20 -31.92
CA THR A 78 7.56 -11.57 -33.15
C THR A 78 8.92 -12.20 -32.84
N GLU A 79 9.58 -11.74 -31.77
CA GLU A 79 10.86 -12.29 -31.32
C GLU A 79 10.70 -13.71 -30.80
N LYS A 80 11.56 -14.61 -31.30
CA LYS A 80 11.67 -15.99 -30.79
C LYS A 80 12.53 -16.09 -29.52
N ASN A 81 13.16 -14.99 -29.09
CA ASN A 81 14.18 -14.96 -28.04
C ASN A 81 13.68 -14.33 -26.74
N VAL A 82 12.43 -14.62 -26.37
CA VAL A 82 11.84 -14.19 -25.09
C VAL A 82 12.02 -15.28 -24.01
N ALA A 83 12.81 -16.31 -24.30
CA ALA A 83 13.11 -17.38 -23.36
C ALA A 83 13.84 -16.82 -22.13
N ARG A 84 13.38 -17.19 -20.94
CA ARG A 84 13.94 -16.77 -19.64
C ARG A 84 14.03 -15.25 -19.50
N LYS A 85 12.96 -14.53 -19.86
CA LYS A 85 12.87 -13.07 -19.67
C LYS A 85 11.73 -12.65 -18.76
N ILE A 86 11.94 -11.58 -18.00
CA ILE A 86 10.92 -10.90 -17.21
C ILE A 86 10.58 -9.61 -17.95
N LEU A 87 9.32 -9.47 -18.36
CA LEU A 87 8.81 -8.26 -18.99
C LEU A 87 8.19 -7.36 -17.93
N VAL A 88 8.83 -6.24 -17.62
CA VAL A 88 8.36 -5.25 -16.64
C VAL A 88 7.70 -4.10 -17.39
N LEU A 89 6.39 -3.95 -17.23
CA LEU A 89 5.62 -2.86 -17.84
C LEU A 89 5.20 -1.86 -16.76
N GLU A 90 5.62 -0.61 -16.90
CA GLU A 90 5.42 0.45 -15.93
C GLU A 90 4.32 1.42 -16.37
N ASP A 91 3.53 1.91 -15.41
CA ASP A 91 2.50 2.95 -15.60
C ASP A 91 1.47 2.63 -16.70
N ILE A 92 1.14 1.34 -16.84
CA ILE A 92 0.25 0.83 -17.89
C ILE A 92 -1.24 1.00 -17.61
N ALA A 93 -1.64 1.62 -16.50
CA ALA A 93 -3.04 1.73 -16.10
C ALA A 93 -3.93 2.35 -17.19
N GLY A 94 -3.45 3.42 -17.85
CA GLY A 94 -4.16 4.04 -18.98
C GLY A 94 -4.10 3.22 -20.28
N GLU A 95 -3.03 2.44 -20.48
CA GLU A 95 -2.85 1.61 -21.68
C GLU A 95 -3.80 0.40 -21.70
N LEU A 96 -4.21 -0.10 -20.52
CA LEU A 96 -5.18 -1.19 -20.40
C LEU A 96 -6.61 -0.83 -20.87
N GLU A 97 -6.90 0.45 -21.10
CA GLU A 97 -8.16 0.88 -21.70
C GLU A 97 -8.24 0.55 -23.20
N SER A 98 -7.08 0.39 -23.87
CA SER A 98 -7.00 0.12 -25.29
C SER A 98 -7.24 -1.36 -25.60
N PRO A 99 -8.31 -1.72 -26.36
CA PRO A 99 -8.58 -3.12 -26.72
C PRO A 99 -7.43 -3.78 -27.50
N ALA A 100 -6.66 -2.98 -28.25
CA ALA A 100 -5.53 -3.46 -29.04
C ALA A 100 -4.36 -3.93 -28.15
N ILE A 101 -4.16 -3.31 -27.00
CA ILE A 101 -3.11 -3.65 -26.03
C ILE A 101 -3.57 -4.85 -25.20
N VAL A 102 -4.82 -4.83 -24.73
CA VAL A 102 -5.45 -5.95 -24.01
C VAL A 102 -5.38 -7.23 -24.84
N SER A 103 -5.67 -7.16 -26.14
CA SER A 103 -5.59 -8.33 -27.05
C SER A 103 -4.17 -8.88 -27.15
N ARG A 104 -3.15 -8.02 -27.24
CA ARG A 104 -1.73 -8.43 -27.30
C ARG A 104 -1.25 -9.04 -25.99
N LEU A 105 -1.56 -8.40 -24.85
CA LEU A 105 -1.23 -8.94 -23.53
C LEU A 105 -1.89 -10.30 -23.31
N ARG A 106 -3.15 -10.47 -23.74
CA ARG A 106 -3.83 -11.77 -23.67
C ARG A 106 -3.12 -12.82 -24.52
N CYS A 107 -2.73 -12.48 -25.74
CA CYS A 107 -1.98 -13.38 -26.62
C CYS A 107 -0.64 -13.82 -25.98
N ILE A 108 0.09 -12.87 -25.37
CA ILE A 108 1.32 -13.19 -24.62
C ILE A 108 1.01 -14.10 -23.43
N ALA A 109 -0.03 -13.79 -22.65
CA ALA A 109 -0.42 -14.57 -21.49
C ALA A 109 -0.80 -16.01 -21.85
N GLU A 110 -1.56 -16.20 -22.93
CA GLU A 110 -1.94 -17.50 -23.48
C GLU A 110 -0.72 -18.31 -23.94
N ARG A 111 0.27 -17.66 -24.57
CA ARG A 111 1.52 -18.30 -24.98
C ARG A 111 2.39 -18.73 -23.80
N ILE A 112 2.43 -17.93 -22.74
CA ILE A 112 3.13 -18.29 -21.49
C ILE A 112 2.41 -19.46 -20.81
N ALA A 113 1.10 -19.35 -20.59
CA ALA A 113 0.30 -20.41 -19.96
C ALA A 113 0.31 -21.72 -20.76
N GLY A 114 0.33 -21.63 -22.09
CA GLY A 114 0.43 -22.75 -23.01
C GLY A 114 1.84 -23.33 -23.18
N GLY A 115 2.85 -22.80 -22.45
CA GLY A 115 4.24 -23.30 -22.50
C GLY A 115 4.96 -23.07 -23.83
N THR A 116 4.48 -22.13 -24.66
CA THR A 116 5.14 -21.78 -25.93
C THR A 116 6.26 -20.77 -25.74
N MET A 117 6.22 -20.01 -24.63
CA MET A 117 7.27 -19.09 -24.21
C MET A 117 7.94 -19.65 -22.96
N ASP A 118 9.18 -20.11 -23.11
CA ASP A 118 9.93 -20.72 -22.01
C ASP A 118 10.26 -19.69 -20.94
N ASP A 119 9.77 -19.92 -19.72
CA ASP A 119 10.19 -19.22 -18.50
C ASP A 119 10.04 -17.69 -18.56
N CYS A 120 9.03 -17.22 -19.30
CA CYS A 120 8.69 -15.81 -19.46
C CYS A 120 7.61 -15.41 -18.44
N THR A 121 7.77 -14.26 -17.78
CA THR A 121 6.77 -13.71 -16.86
C THR A 121 6.56 -12.22 -17.16
N VAL A 122 5.31 -11.79 -17.25
CA VAL A 122 4.96 -10.37 -17.38
C VAL A 122 4.66 -9.81 -15.99
N VAL A 123 5.31 -8.71 -15.63
CA VAL A 123 5.08 -7.99 -14.38
C VAL A 123 4.58 -6.58 -14.71
N LEU A 124 3.38 -6.27 -14.24
CA LEU A 124 2.73 -4.97 -14.39
C LEU A 124 2.95 -4.17 -13.11
N LEU A 125 3.64 -3.03 -13.22
CA LEU A 125 3.89 -2.11 -12.11
C LEU A 125 3.06 -0.85 -12.32
N SER A 126 1.95 -0.76 -11.61
CA SER A 126 1.10 0.43 -11.63
C SER A 126 0.12 0.42 -10.46
N PRO A 127 -0.38 1.59 -10.03
CA PRO A 127 -1.46 1.67 -9.05
C PRO A 127 -2.69 0.95 -9.60
N LEU A 128 -3.37 0.16 -8.76
CA LEU A 128 -4.47 -0.70 -9.19
C LEU A 128 -5.55 0.10 -9.94
N GLY A 129 -5.62 -0.16 -11.25
CA GLY A 129 -6.63 0.38 -12.16
C GLY A 129 -7.79 -0.59 -12.40
N THR A 130 -8.59 -0.29 -13.43
CA THR A 130 -9.62 -1.21 -13.91
C THR A 130 -8.96 -2.32 -14.73
N ILE A 131 -9.03 -3.56 -14.24
CA ILE A 131 -8.52 -4.71 -14.98
C ILE A 131 -9.57 -5.14 -16.03
N PRO A 132 -9.20 -5.26 -17.32
CA PRO A 132 -10.10 -5.75 -18.35
C PRO A 132 -10.48 -7.21 -18.12
N ARG A 133 -11.78 -7.54 -18.29
CA ARG A 133 -12.32 -8.91 -18.13
C ARG A 133 -11.56 -9.99 -18.91
N ALA A 134 -11.01 -9.62 -20.07
CA ALA A 134 -10.26 -10.54 -20.92
C ALA A 134 -8.92 -10.99 -20.31
N LEU A 135 -8.37 -10.24 -19.34
CA LEU A 135 -7.10 -10.53 -18.68
C LEU A 135 -7.27 -11.06 -17.25
N GLU A 136 -8.46 -10.96 -16.67
CA GLU A 136 -8.76 -11.46 -15.31
C GLU A 136 -8.27 -12.90 -15.04
N PRO A 137 -8.42 -13.89 -15.96
CA PRO A 137 -7.96 -15.26 -15.70
C PRO A 137 -6.44 -15.43 -15.66
N TYR A 138 -5.70 -14.47 -16.24
CA TYR A 138 -4.25 -14.55 -16.43
C TYR A 138 -3.47 -13.65 -15.48
N ILE A 139 -4.16 -12.72 -14.80
CA ILE A 139 -3.56 -11.76 -13.87
C ILE A 139 -3.64 -12.30 -12.45
N THR A 140 -2.48 -12.38 -11.80
CA THR A 140 -2.37 -12.57 -10.36
C THR A 140 -2.05 -11.24 -9.71
N LEU A 141 -2.94 -10.78 -8.82
CA LEU A 141 -2.76 -9.53 -8.08
C LEU A 141 -1.82 -9.73 -6.90
N MET A 142 -0.89 -8.80 -6.74
CA MET A 142 0.04 -8.71 -5.63
C MET A 142 0.04 -7.28 -5.09
N SER A 143 0.23 -7.12 -3.80
CA SER A 143 0.37 -5.80 -3.17
C SER A 143 1.59 -5.80 -2.27
N LEU A 144 2.34 -4.69 -2.29
CA LEU A 144 3.34 -4.43 -1.27
C LEU A 144 2.64 -4.12 0.05
N ASP A 145 2.99 -4.91 1.06
CA ASP A 145 2.46 -4.71 2.40
C ASP A 145 3.23 -3.61 3.14
N TYR A 146 2.52 -2.78 3.89
CA TYR A 146 3.13 -1.75 4.73
C TYR A 146 3.97 -2.35 5.85
N LEU A 147 5.09 -1.70 6.17
CA LEU A 147 5.99 -2.09 7.24
C LEU A 147 5.29 -2.28 8.60
N SER A 148 5.59 -3.40 9.25
CA SER A 148 5.30 -3.62 10.67
C SER A 148 5.99 -2.57 11.57
N PRO A 149 5.43 -2.23 12.74
CA PRO A 149 6.03 -1.26 13.66
C PRO A 149 7.48 -1.55 14.02
N GLU A 150 7.85 -2.83 14.16
CA GLU A 150 9.20 -3.27 14.50
C GLU A 150 10.18 -2.93 13.36
N LYS A 151 9.79 -3.21 12.11
CA LYS A 151 10.59 -2.81 10.94
C LYS A 151 10.67 -1.31 10.74
N ILE A 152 9.60 -0.56 11.08
CA ILE A 152 9.65 0.90 11.04
C ILE A 152 10.74 1.41 12.01
N ARG A 153 10.89 0.80 13.19
CA ARG A 153 12.01 1.14 14.10
C ARG A 153 13.36 0.88 13.48
N GLU A 154 13.55 -0.32 12.94
CA GLU A 154 14.81 -0.71 12.27
C GLU A 154 15.13 0.27 11.15
N HIS A 155 14.12 0.66 10.36
CA HIS A 155 14.26 1.62 9.28
C HIS A 155 14.63 3.03 9.79
N ILE A 156 14.00 3.50 10.87
CA ILE A 156 14.35 4.80 11.48
C ILE A 156 15.80 4.77 11.99
N LEU A 157 16.18 3.72 12.71
CA LEU A 157 17.54 3.58 13.24
C LEU A 157 18.58 3.51 12.12
N HIS A 158 18.30 2.73 11.07
CA HIS A 158 19.18 2.63 9.91
C HIS A 158 19.33 3.97 9.17
N PHE A 159 18.23 4.72 9.04
CA PHE A 159 18.25 6.06 8.46
C PHE A 159 19.12 7.02 9.28
N LEU A 160 18.98 7.01 10.61
CA LEU A 160 19.78 7.87 11.49
C LEU A 160 21.26 7.48 11.49
N GLU A 161 21.57 6.19 11.54
CA GLU A 161 22.94 5.67 11.49
C GLU A 161 23.63 6.03 10.17
N SER A 162 22.93 5.87 9.04
CA SER A 162 23.47 6.19 7.71
C SER A 162 23.76 7.67 7.50
N ASN A 163 23.21 8.55 8.35
CA ASN A 163 23.41 9.99 8.33
C ASN A 163 24.23 10.49 9.54
N ASP A 164 24.89 9.61 10.28
CA ASP A 164 25.71 9.92 11.46
C ASP A 164 24.94 10.70 12.56
N MET A 165 23.64 10.42 12.71
CA MET A 165 22.75 11.08 13.67
C MET A 165 22.53 10.26 14.96
N PRO A 166 22.32 10.92 16.11
CA PRO A 166 22.10 10.23 17.37
C PRO A 166 20.77 9.47 17.38
N ALA A 167 20.77 8.28 17.97
CA ALA A 167 19.55 7.51 18.16
C ALA A 167 18.61 8.21 19.17
N PRO A 168 17.30 8.31 18.88
CA PRO A 168 16.32 8.90 19.78
C PRO A 168 16.08 8.01 20.99
N VAL A 169 15.45 8.59 22.02
CA VAL A 169 14.99 7.83 23.20
C VAL A 169 13.98 6.76 22.77
N GLU A 170 14.03 5.57 23.38
CA GLU A 170 13.18 4.43 23.03
C GLU A 170 11.67 4.77 23.02
N GLU A 171 11.21 5.60 23.98
CA GLU A 171 9.82 6.06 24.04
C GLU A 171 9.42 6.92 22.82
N LEU A 172 10.35 7.71 22.30
CA LEU A 172 10.13 8.53 21.12
C LEU A 172 10.07 7.63 19.87
N LEU A 173 10.99 6.66 19.77
CA LEU A 173 11.01 5.67 18.69
C LEU A 173 9.70 4.85 18.64
N ASP A 174 9.15 4.46 19.79
CA ASP A 174 7.81 3.86 19.92
C ASP A 174 6.73 4.72 19.27
N VAL A 175 6.70 6.00 19.63
CA VAL A 175 5.69 6.95 19.18
C VAL A 175 5.79 7.17 17.66
N PHE A 176 6.99 7.45 17.14
CA PHE A 176 7.20 7.60 15.70
C PHE A 176 6.80 6.35 14.92
N SER A 177 7.16 5.15 15.40
CA SER A 177 6.80 3.89 14.75
C SER A 177 5.29 3.67 14.67
N MET A 178 4.54 4.10 15.69
CA MET A 178 3.08 4.06 15.67
C MET A 178 2.50 5.07 14.67
N HIS A 179 3.06 6.28 14.60
CA HIS A 179 2.55 7.36 13.75
C HIS A 179 2.89 7.18 12.27
N LEU A 180 4.05 6.60 11.96
CA LEU A 180 4.51 6.32 10.60
C LEU A 180 3.90 5.04 10.01
N ARG A 181 3.11 4.30 10.79
CA ARG A 181 2.41 3.11 10.31
C ARG A 181 1.44 3.43 9.17
N GLY A 182 1.51 2.59 8.13
CA GLY A 182 0.67 2.69 6.93
C GLY A 182 1.20 3.67 5.90
N LEU A 183 2.44 4.10 6.06
CA LEU A 183 3.21 4.83 5.06
C LEU A 183 4.13 3.88 4.33
N SER A 184 4.44 4.19 3.08
CA SER A 184 5.53 3.54 2.36
C SER A 184 6.87 3.95 2.97
N GLU A 185 7.92 3.19 2.69
CA GLU A 185 9.23 3.51 3.27
C GLU A 185 9.83 4.78 2.65
N THR A 186 9.55 5.10 1.37
CA THR A 186 9.98 6.39 0.80
C THR A 186 9.23 7.56 1.45
N GLU A 187 7.96 7.39 1.82
CA GLU A 187 7.23 8.38 2.61
C GLU A 187 7.84 8.55 4.01
N ILE A 188 8.27 7.44 4.63
CA ILE A 188 9.00 7.47 5.91
C ILE A 188 10.30 8.25 5.76
N ASP A 189 11.13 7.93 4.77
CA ASP A 189 12.41 8.61 4.51
C ASP A 189 12.23 10.10 4.28
N ASN A 190 11.23 10.50 3.50
CA ASN A 190 10.92 11.90 3.26
C ASN A 190 10.54 12.59 4.58
N ILE A 191 9.69 11.98 5.41
CA ILE A 191 9.29 12.56 6.70
C ILE A 191 10.47 12.66 7.66
N LEU A 192 11.32 11.62 7.73
CA LEU A 192 12.51 11.64 8.57
C LEU A 192 13.50 12.71 8.11
N SER A 193 13.75 12.81 6.81
CA SER A 193 14.59 13.86 6.20
C SER A 193 14.06 15.27 6.52
N LEU A 194 12.74 15.45 6.52
CA LEU A 194 12.08 16.70 6.89
C LEU A 194 12.21 17.02 8.39
N ALA A 195 12.15 16.01 9.26
CA ALA A 195 12.27 16.20 10.71
C ALA A 195 13.68 16.65 11.09
N VAL A 196 14.69 15.92 10.60
CA VAL A 196 16.09 16.19 10.94
C VAL A 196 16.70 17.37 10.20
N SER A 197 15.95 18.02 9.29
CA SER A 197 16.47 19.09 8.43
C SER A 197 16.86 20.36 9.19
N ASP A 198 16.29 20.62 10.37
CA ASP A 198 16.49 21.88 11.10
C ASP A 198 17.62 21.77 12.14
N ASP A 199 17.65 20.69 12.93
CA ASP A 199 18.55 20.50 14.07
C ASP A 199 19.43 19.23 14.01
N GLY A 200 19.27 18.40 12.98
CA GLY A 200 20.00 17.15 12.80
C GLY A 200 19.68 16.08 13.85
N GLN A 201 18.55 16.21 14.55
CA GLN A 201 18.09 15.26 15.56
C GLN A 201 16.60 14.92 15.33
N LEU A 202 16.15 13.82 15.92
CA LEU A 202 14.74 13.46 15.91
C LEU A 202 14.19 13.65 17.32
N ASP A 203 13.33 14.65 17.49
CA ASP A 203 12.83 15.05 18.80
C ASP A 203 11.28 14.97 18.91
N ALA A 204 10.75 15.27 20.10
CA ALA A 204 9.30 15.29 20.31
C ALA A 204 8.61 16.49 19.64
N SER A 205 9.35 17.55 19.32
CA SER A 205 8.86 18.75 18.65
C SER A 205 8.60 18.54 17.16
N ASP A 206 9.18 17.50 16.56
CA ASP A 206 8.94 17.04 15.19
C ASP A 206 7.62 16.30 15.00
N LEU A 207 7.06 15.73 16.08
CA LEU A 207 5.86 14.90 16.00
C LEU A 207 4.64 15.63 15.38
N PRO A 208 4.35 16.90 15.72
CA PRO A 208 3.33 17.70 15.03
C PRO A 208 3.58 17.83 13.52
N MET A 209 4.84 17.92 13.07
CA MET A 209 5.19 17.98 11.66
C MET A 209 4.86 16.66 10.97
N VAL A 210 5.25 15.52 11.55
CA VAL A 210 4.90 14.17 11.05
C VAL A 210 3.39 14.00 10.91
N LEU A 211 2.63 14.42 11.92
CA LEU A 211 1.17 14.37 11.90
C LEU A 211 0.58 15.24 10.78
N ARG A 212 1.13 16.44 10.54
CA ARG A 212 0.70 17.31 9.43
C ARG A 212 1.00 16.69 8.08
N GLN A 213 2.16 16.07 7.88
CA GLN A 213 2.49 15.37 6.64
C GLN A 213 1.53 14.21 6.38
N LYS A 214 1.25 13.40 7.40
CA LYS A 214 0.25 12.33 7.31
C LYS A 214 -1.14 12.85 6.96
N GLN A 215 -1.53 14.00 7.53
CA GLN A 215 -2.80 14.65 7.17
C GLN A 215 -2.84 15.07 5.70
N GLN A 216 -1.76 15.62 5.15
CA GLN A 216 -1.70 16.01 3.74
C GLN A 216 -1.83 14.80 2.81
N MET A 217 -1.16 13.69 3.13
CA MET A 217 -1.27 12.44 2.35
C MET A 217 -2.70 11.88 2.38
N ILE A 218 -3.31 11.84 3.56
CA ILE A 218 -4.70 11.41 3.70
C ILE A 218 -5.65 12.31 2.89
N LYS A 219 -5.44 13.64 2.90
CA LYS A 219 -6.23 14.58 2.09
C LYS A 219 -6.06 14.34 0.59
N LYS A 220 -4.84 14.05 0.10
CA LYS A 220 -4.58 13.72 -1.31
C LYS A 220 -5.36 12.49 -1.77
N SER A 221 -5.56 11.49 -0.90
CA SER A 221 -6.33 10.29 -1.23
C SER A 221 -7.82 10.57 -1.52
N GLY A 222 -8.36 11.70 -1.05
CA GLY A 222 -9.77 12.09 -1.27
C GLY A 222 -10.82 11.23 -0.55
N ILE A 223 -10.44 10.06 -0.01
CA ILE A 223 -11.35 9.10 0.63
C ILE A 223 -11.56 9.43 2.11
N LEU A 224 -10.54 10.00 2.75
CA LEU A 224 -10.47 10.23 4.19
C LEU A 224 -10.18 11.71 4.49
N GLU A 225 -10.89 12.26 5.47
CA GLU A 225 -10.69 13.63 5.95
C GLU A 225 -10.23 13.58 7.42
N MET A 226 -8.99 13.98 7.68
CA MET A 226 -8.48 14.15 9.04
C MET A 226 -9.05 15.45 9.63
N VAL A 227 -9.94 15.31 10.60
CA VAL A 227 -10.51 16.46 11.32
C VAL A 227 -9.63 16.77 12.52
N ALA A 228 -8.97 17.93 12.50
CA ALA A 228 -8.30 18.46 13.68
C ALA A 228 -9.37 18.94 14.66
N VAL A 229 -9.60 18.16 15.72
CA VAL A 229 -10.52 18.53 16.79
C VAL A 229 -9.80 19.52 17.70
N LYS A 230 -10.28 20.77 17.74
CA LYS A 230 -9.81 21.79 18.70
C LYS A 230 -10.57 21.76 20.03
N GLU A 231 -11.68 21.03 20.06
CA GLU A 231 -12.59 20.88 21.19
C GLU A 231 -12.11 19.73 22.08
N THR A 232 -12.25 19.90 23.39
CA THR A 232 -11.99 18.85 24.37
C THR A 232 -13.18 17.89 24.46
N VAL A 233 -12.96 16.69 25.01
CA VAL A 233 -14.04 15.74 25.28
C VAL A 233 -15.06 16.33 26.25
N GLU A 234 -14.67 17.29 27.09
CA GLU A 234 -15.56 18.04 27.97
C GLU A 234 -16.53 18.96 27.20
N ASP A 235 -16.10 19.55 26.09
CA ASP A 235 -16.90 20.51 25.29
C ASP A 235 -18.07 19.84 24.54
N ILE A 236 -18.09 18.51 24.46
CA ILE A 236 -19.16 17.75 23.81
C ILE A 236 -20.33 17.55 24.81
N GLY A 237 -21.48 18.18 24.58
CA GLY A 237 -22.67 17.95 25.42
C GLY A 237 -23.22 16.51 25.30
N GLY A 238 -23.49 15.84 26.44
CA GLY A 238 -24.09 14.50 26.49
C GLY A 238 -23.10 13.34 26.28
N LEU A 239 -23.61 12.17 25.85
CA LEU A 239 -22.81 10.98 25.47
C LEU A 239 -21.87 10.42 26.55
N GLN A 240 -22.24 10.53 27.83
CA GLN A 240 -21.38 10.14 28.96
C GLN A 240 -20.84 8.70 28.86
N ASN A 241 -21.69 7.73 28.53
CA ASN A 241 -21.28 6.33 28.34
C ASN A 241 -20.21 6.17 27.25
N LEU A 242 -20.32 6.94 26.15
CA LEU A 242 -19.32 6.93 25.08
C LEU A 242 -18.02 7.59 25.53
N LYS A 243 -18.09 8.70 26.27
CA LYS A 243 -16.90 9.36 26.82
C LYS A 243 -16.13 8.44 27.77
N ASP A 244 -16.83 7.76 28.66
CA ASP A 244 -16.20 6.85 29.63
C ASP A 244 -15.61 5.61 28.95
N TRP A 245 -16.30 5.07 27.94
CA TRP A 245 -15.76 4.01 27.09
C TRP A 245 -14.51 4.48 26.34
N LEU A 246 -14.52 5.68 25.73
CA LEU A 246 -13.37 6.24 25.02
C LEU A 246 -12.18 6.48 25.94
N ARG A 247 -12.40 7.02 27.15
CA ARG A 247 -11.36 7.22 28.16
C ARG A 247 -10.70 5.89 28.56
N THR A 248 -11.51 4.86 28.79
CA THR A 248 -11.02 3.51 29.11
C THR A 248 -10.17 2.93 27.98
N LYS A 249 -10.64 3.04 26.74
CA LYS A 249 -9.89 2.54 25.58
C LYS A 249 -8.65 3.38 25.25
N ALA A 250 -8.65 4.67 25.53
CA ALA A 250 -7.48 5.53 25.36
C ALA A 250 -6.30 5.10 26.25
N GLN A 251 -6.55 4.58 27.45
CA GLN A 251 -5.50 4.04 28.32
C GLN A 251 -4.80 2.83 27.70
N ILE A 252 -5.55 1.97 26.97
CA ILE A 252 -5.00 0.81 26.26
C ILE A 252 -4.06 1.25 25.13
N PHE A 253 -4.37 2.35 24.46
CA PHE A 253 -3.51 2.90 23.39
C PHE A 253 -2.25 3.59 23.90
N ARG A 254 -2.26 4.14 25.12
CA ARG A 254 -1.07 4.77 25.71
C ARG A 254 0.01 3.76 26.08
N ASP A 255 -0.38 2.54 26.43
CA ASP A 255 0.55 1.48 26.84
C ASP A 255 0.18 0.15 26.18
N VAL A 256 0.38 0.09 24.86
CA VAL A 256 0.06 -1.06 24.02
C VAL A 256 0.87 -2.30 24.42
N ARG A 257 2.12 -2.11 24.90
CA ARG A 257 3.00 -3.20 25.34
C ARG A 257 2.47 -3.85 26.60
N ARG A 258 2.08 -3.06 27.60
CA ARG A 258 1.44 -3.57 28.82
C ARG A 258 0.09 -4.21 28.50
N ALA A 259 -0.75 -3.60 27.67
CA ALA A 259 -2.02 -4.18 27.28
C ALA A 259 -1.88 -5.58 26.66
N LYS A 260 -0.91 -5.77 25.75
CA LYS A 260 -0.59 -7.10 25.18
C LYS A 260 -0.09 -8.09 26.24
N ALA A 261 0.78 -7.66 27.15
CA ALA A 261 1.30 -8.51 28.22
C ALA A 261 0.20 -9.00 29.19
N PHE A 262 -0.85 -8.20 29.37
CA PHE A 262 -2.04 -8.54 30.16
C PHE A 262 -3.11 -9.29 29.34
N GLY A 263 -2.84 -9.65 28.07
CA GLY A 263 -3.80 -10.37 27.21
C GLY A 263 -4.99 -9.53 26.75
N VAL A 264 -4.89 -8.20 26.79
CA VAL A 264 -5.95 -7.29 26.38
C VAL A 264 -5.86 -7.02 24.88
N ASP A 265 -6.93 -7.35 24.15
CA ASP A 265 -7.05 -7.03 22.72
C ASP A 265 -7.05 -5.52 22.46
N ILE A 266 -6.20 -5.11 21.52
CA ILE A 266 -6.06 -3.72 21.13
C ILE A 266 -7.26 -3.33 20.26
N PRO A 267 -8.05 -2.32 20.65
CA PRO A 267 -9.20 -1.88 19.86
C PRO A 267 -8.77 -1.37 18.47
N LYS A 268 -9.48 -1.80 17.42
CA LYS A 268 -9.19 -1.43 16.00
C LYS A 268 -9.80 -0.09 15.56
N GLY A 269 -10.59 0.54 16.42
CA GLY A 269 -11.24 1.83 16.18
C GLY A 269 -12.71 1.81 16.59
N VAL A 270 -13.38 2.95 16.42
CA VAL A 270 -14.82 3.10 16.69
C VAL A 270 -15.49 3.60 15.42
N LEU A 271 -16.53 2.90 14.97
CA LEU A 271 -17.46 3.42 13.99
C LEU A 271 -18.60 4.11 14.74
N ILE A 272 -18.66 5.44 14.64
CA ILE A 272 -19.76 6.22 15.20
C ILE A 272 -20.72 6.53 14.04
N ALA A 273 -21.92 5.96 14.11
CA ALA A 273 -23.01 6.26 13.19
C ALA A 273 -24.15 6.93 13.97
N GLY A 274 -24.70 8.02 13.43
CA GLY A 274 -25.80 8.74 14.05
C GLY A 274 -26.73 9.37 13.01
N MET A 275 -28.00 9.56 13.40
CA MET A 275 -28.99 10.28 12.61
C MET A 275 -28.59 11.77 12.55
N PRO A 276 -28.68 12.43 11.38
CA PRO A 276 -28.34 13.85 11.28
C PRO A 276 -29.18 14.68 12.26
N GLY A 277 -28.52 15.48 13.09
CA GLY A 277 -29.16 16.42 14.01
C GLY A 277 -29.22 16.01 15.48
N CYS A 278 -28.81 14.80 15.87
CA CYS A 278 -28.81 14.39 17.28
C CYS A 278 -27.39 14.30 17.86
N GLY A 279 -26.72 15.43 18.11
CA GLY A 279 -25.52 15.54 18.98
C GLY A 279 -24.27 14.69 18.64
N SER A 280 -24.36 13.72 17.74
CA SER A 280 -23.29 12.87 17.26
C SER A 280 -22.72 13.54 16.00
N LEU A 281 -21.84 14.52 16.23
CA LEU A 281 -21.14 15.29 15.19
C LEU A 281 -22.08 15.97 14.19
N SER A 282 -22.42 17.24 14.46
CA SER A 282 -23.15 18.12 13.54
C SER A 282 -22.30 18.49 12.31
N ARG A 283 -22.11 17.51 11.41
CA ARG A 283 -22.05 17.63 9.94
C ARG A 283 -21.87 16.24 9.38
N GLN A 284 -22.95 15.77 8.76
CA GLN A 284 -23.15 14.47 8.16
C GLN A 284 -22.06 14.16 7.12
N ARG A 285 -21.06 13.38 7.52
CA ARG A 285 -20.20 12.57 6.64
C ARG A 285 -19.92 11.28 7.40
N ARG A 286 -20.04 10.12 6.75
CA ARG A 286 -19.66 8.82 7.35
C ARG A 286 -18.19 8.91 7.76
N ARG A 287 -17.90 8.99 9.06
CA ARG A 287 -16.54 9.14 9.60
C ARG A 287 -16.09 7.80 10.18
N ARG A 288 -15.02 7.22 9.64
CA ARG A 288 -14.22 6.20 10.34
C ARG A 288 -13.16 6.92 11.15
N VAL A 289 -13.09 6.65 12.45
CA VAL A 289 -11.87 6.91 13.23
C VAL A 289 -10.99 5.69 13.06
N CYS A 290 -9.94 5.82 12.22
CA CYS A 290 -9.06 4.71 11.90
C CYS A 290 -7.92 4.66 12.93
N SER A 291 -7.95 3.66 13.81
CA SER A 291 -6.79 3.25 14.60
C SER A 291 -6.32 1.90 14.11
N GLY A 292 -5.49 1.90 13.06
CA GLY A 292 -4.63 0.77 12.68
C GLY A 292 -5.31 -0.59 12.45
N CYS A 293 -5.59 -0.88 11.16
CA CYS A 293 -5.29 -2.12 10.45
C CYS A 293 -6.46 -2.73 9.64
N ARG A 294 -6.03 -3.26 8.48
CA ARG A 294 -6.57 -4.15 7.45
C ARG A 294 -7.96 -4.79 7.67
N SER A 295 -8.65 -4.87 6.51
CA SER A 295 -9.87 -5.62 6.20
C SER A 295 -11.20 -5.01 6.68
N CYS A 296 -11.94 -4.44 5.71
CA CYS A 296 -13.35 -4.73 5.43
C CYS A 296 -13.89 -3.75 4.38
N VAL A 297 -13.98 -4.24 3.15
CA VAL A 297 -14.82 -3.71 2.07
C VAL A 297 -16.20 -4.34 2.22
N TRP A 298 -17.23 -3.52 2.42
CA TRP A 298 -18.60 -3.86 2.01
C TRP A 298 -19.33 -2.56 1.66
N THR A 299 -19.62 -2.38 0.38
CA THR A 299 -20.61 -1.42 -0.13
C THR A 299 -21.93 -2.18 -0.29
N TRP A 300 -22.92 -1.88 0.56
CA TRP A 300 -24.31 -2.26 0.30
C TRP A 300 -25.02 -1.05 -0.30
N GLY A 301 -25.26 -1.11 -1.61
CA GLY A 301 -26.24 -0.29 -2.31
C GLY A 301 -27.58 -1.03 -2.27
N GLY A 302 -28.53 -0.53 -1.49
CA GLY A 302 -29.86 -1.11 -1.38
C GLY A 302 -30.81 -0.12 -0.71
N SER A 303 -31.79 0.34 -1.49
CA SER A 303 -32.92 1.18 -1.09
C SER A 303 -33.56 0.69 0.22
N TRP A 304 -33.77 1.60 1.17
CA TRP A 304 -34.55 1.32 2.40
C TRP A 304 -36.02 1.66 2.15
N GLU A 305 -36.85 0.63 1.98
CA GLU A 305 -38.29 0.70 2.22
C GLU A 305 -38.61 0.16 3.62
N ASN A 306 -39.56 0.83 4.28
CA ASN A 306 -40.07 0.61 5.63
C ASN A 306 -40.21 -0.87 6.05
N THR A 307 -39.70 -1.23 7.22
CA THR A 307 -40.47 -2.02 8.20
C THR A 307 -39.86 -1.99 9.60
N SER A 308 -40.72 -1.74 10.57
CA SER A 308 -40.50 -1.78 12.01
C SER A 308 -40.10 -3.19 12.51
N ALA A 309 -38.96 -3.32 13.21
CA ALA A 309 -38.72 -4.46 14.09
C ALA A 309 -37.69 -4.18 15.21
N ASN A 310 -38.10 -4.60 16.41
CA ASN A 310 -37.51 -4.56 17.75
C ASN A 310 -36.04 -5.05 17.86
N PRO A 311 -35.12 -4.40 18.62
CA PRO A 311 -33.75 -4.87 18.75
C PRO A 311 -33.63 -5.93 19.85
N ARG A 312 -33.32 -7.18 19.47
CA ARG A 312 -32.80 -8.19 20.40
C ARG A 312 -31.27 -8.12 20.45
N ARG A 313 -30.74 -8.10 21.67
CA ARG A 313 -29.33 -8.30 22.04
C ARG A 313 -28.78 -9.56 21.38
N ILE A 314 -27.54 -9.50 20.88
CA ILE A 314 -26.70 -10.67 20.66
C ILE A 314 -25.37 -10.39 21.36
N CYS A 315 -24.93 -11.39 22.11
CA CYS A 315 -23.75 -11.42 22.98
C CYS A 315 -22.44 -11.26 22.20
#